data_AF-C5L1F6-F1
#
_entry.id   AF-C5L1F6-F1
#
_cell.length_a   1.000
_cell.length_b   1.000
_cell.length_c   1.000
_cell.angle_alpha   90.00
_cell.angle_beta   90.00
_cell.angle_gamma   90.00
#
_symmetry.space_group_name_H-M   'P 1'
#
loop_
_entity.id
_entity.type
_entity.pdbx_description
1 polymer ?
#
loop_
_entity_poly.entity_id
_entity_poly.type
_entity_poly.pdbx_seq_one_letter_code
_entity_poly.pdbx_strand_id
1 'polypeptide(L)'
;FVQCPEGELQKRKEVVHTVNLHEVDVINSRTQGFLALFAGDTGEIKSEVREQIDAKVGEWKEEGKADVIPGVLFIDEVHMLDIECFSFLNRALEQETSPVVIMATNRGITNIRGTDYKSPHGIPLDLLDRMLIISTVPYTEKEGLAPVW
;
A
#
# COMPACT_ATOMS: atom_id res chain seq x y z
N PHE A 1 -16.49 21.63 -26.64
CA PHE A 1 -15.82 21.72 -27.95
C PHE A 1 -14.34 21.89 -27.72
N VAL A 2 -13.51 21.05 -28.33
CA VAL A 2 -12.04 21.18 -28.26
C VAL A 2 -11.59 21.72 -29.62
N GLN A 3 -10.76 22.76 -29.62
CA GLN A 3 -10.23 23.33 -30.86
C GLN A 3 -9.26 22.36 -31.54
N CYS A 4 -9.13 22.48 -32.86
CA CYS A 4 -8.22 21.66 -33.64
C CYS A 4 -6.77 21.91 -33.14
N PRO A 5 -6.03 20.86 -32.74
CA PRO A 5 -4.64 21.01 -32.31
C PRO A 5 -3.77 21.54 -33.44
N GLU A 6 -2.93 22.52 -33.15
CA GLU A 6 -2.00 23.11 -34.11
C GLU A 6 -0.58 22.49 -34.02
N GLY A 7 0.17 22.62 -35.11
CA GLY A 7 1.55 22.14 -35.25
C GLY A 7 1.68 20.75 -35.87
N GLU A 8 2.87 20.15 -35.76
CA GLU A 8 3.15 18.82 -36.33
C GLU A 8 2.29 17.73 -35.69
N LEU A 9 1.78 16.82 -36.53
CA LEU A 9 1.01 15.64 -36.11
C LEU A 9 1.85 14.69 -35.25
N GLN A 10 3.16 14.61 -35.50
CA GLN A 10 4.08 13.77 -34.74
C GLN A 10 4.85 14.63 -33.75
N LYS A 11 4.64 14.41 -32.45
CA LYS A 11 5.37 15.09 -31.38
C LYS A 11 6.05 14.04 -30.50
N ARG A 12 7.33 14.27 -30.18
CA ARG A 12 8.02 13.50 -29.15
C ARG A 12 7.66 14.11 -27.80
N LYS A 13 6.99 13.33 -26.95
CA LYS A 13 6.64 13.74 -25.59
C LYS A 13 7.32 12.80 -24.60
N GLU A 14 8.01 13.39 -23.63
CA GLU A 14 8.48 12.66 -22.46
C GLU A 14 7.31 12.53 -21.49
N VAL A 15 7.02 11.31 -21.08
CA VAL A 15 5.91 11.00 -20.18
C VAL A 15 6.48 10.24 -19.00
N VAL A 16 6.23 10.75 -17.80
CA VAL A 16 6.58 10.06 -16.55
C VAL A 16 5.51 9.01 -16.28
N HIS A 17 5.95 7.76 -16.11
CA HIS A 17 5.08 6.65 -15.76
C HIS A 17 5.37 6.21 -14.33
N THR A 18 4.32 6.11 -13.53
CA THR A 18 4.39 5.56 -12.17
C THR A 18 3.74 4.18 -12.20
N VAL A 19 4.49 3.18 -11.76
CA VAL A 19 4.03 1.79 -11.65
C VAL A 19 4.33 1.29 -10.24
N ASN A 20 3.51 0.38 -9.72
CA ASN A 20 3.79 -0.24 -8.43
C ASN A 20 4.66 -1.50 -8.62
N LEU A 21 5.41 -1.89 -7.58
CA LEU A 21 6.29 -3.07 -7.66
C LEU A 21 5.49 -4.36 -7.91
N HIS A 22 4.29 -4.45 -7.36
CA HIS A 22 3.41 -5.59 -7.56
C HIS A 22 3.01 -5.80 -9.04
N GLU A 23 2.75 -4.74 -9.78
CA GLU A 23 2.45 -4.76 -11.21
C GLU A 23 3.65 -5.29 -12.00
N VAL A 24 4.84 -4.81 -11.65
CA VAL A 24 6.09 -5.29 -12.25
C VAL A 24 6.27 -6.79 -11.96
N ASP A 25 6.03 -7.23 -10.73
CA ASP A 25 6.10 -8.65 -10.35
C ASP A 25 5.12 -9.52 -11.17
N VAL A 26 3.86 -9.09 -11.28
CA VAL A 26 2.83 -9.84 -12.02
C VAL A 26 3.17 -9.94 -13.51
N ILE A 27 3.64 -8.84 -14.11
CA ILE A 27 4.04 -8.81 -15.52
C ILE A 27 5.20 -9.75 -15.79
N ASN A 28 6.19 -9.83 -14.89
CA ASN A 28 7.37 -10.67 -15.06
C ASN A 28 7.15 -12.14 -14.65
N SER A 29 6.13 -12.43 -13.82
CA SER A 29 5.84 -13.79 -13.36
C SER A 29 5.08 -14.66 -14.37
N ARG A 30 4.37 -14.09 -15.36
CA ARG A 30 3.49 -14.85 -16.28
C ARG A 30 3.81 -14.61 -17.75
N THR A 31 3.79 -15.69 -18.53
CA THR A 31 3.97 -15.70 -19.99
C THR A 31 2.88 -14.92 -20.74
N GLN A 32 1.70 -14.72 -20.12
CA GLN A 32 0.57 -13.97 -20.66
C GLN A 32 0.44 -12.51 -20.14
N GLY A 33 1.52 -11.94 -19.58
CA GLY A 33 1.70 -10.48 -19.44
C GLY A 33 0.52 -9.65 -18.87
N PHE A 34 0.51 -8.36 -19.22
CA PHE A 34 -0.33 -7.27 -18.72
C PHE A 34 -1.83 -7.59 -18.53
N LEU A 35 -2.41 -8.50 -19.33
CA LEU A 35 -3.83 -8.91 -19.21
C LEU A 35 -4.15 -9.60 -17.88
N ALA A 36 -3.17 -10.27 -17.26
CA ALA A 36 -3.36 -10.95 -15.98
C ALA A 36 -3.69 -9.98 -14.82
N LEU A 37 -3.24 -8.71 -14.91
CA LEU A 37 -3.54 -7.67 -13.94
C LEU A 37 -5.05 -7.37 -13.84
N PHE A 38 -5.79 -7.55 -14.94
CA PHE A 38 -7.23 -7.26 -15.01
C PHE A 38 -8.11 -8.49 -14.80
N ALA A 39 -7.52 -9.69 -14.84
CA ALA A 39 -8.27 -10.94 -14.72
C ALA A 39 -8.54 -11.35 -13.26
N GLY A 40 -7.86 -10.73 -12.28
CA GLY A 40 -7.98 -11.06 -10.85
C GLY A 40 -7.44 -12.45 -10.47
N ASP A 41 -7.15 -13.31 -11.45
CA ASP A 41 -6.49 -14.61 -11.29
C ASP A 41 -4.96 -14.44 -11.16
N THR A 42 -4.52 -13.48 -10.36
CA THR A 42 -3.12 -13.35 -9.98
C THR A 42 -2.85 -14.36 -8.86
N GLY A 43 -2.37 -15.55 -9.24
CA GLY A 43 -1.87 -16.53 -8.28
C GLY A 43 -0.69 -15.97 -7.44
N GLU A 44 -0.24 -16.75 -6.46
CA GLU A 44 0.92 -16.37 -5.65
C GLU A 44 2.17 -16.19 -6.51
N ILE A 45 2.88 -15.08 -6.31
CA ILE A 45 4.12 -14.78 -7.00
C ILE A 45 5.27 -15.39 -6.20
N LYS A 46 6.11 -16.17 -6.87
CA LYS A 46 7.28 -16.79 -6.26
C LYS A 46 8.24 -15.73 -5.71
N SER A 47 8.82 -15.99 -4.55
CA SER A 47 9.83 -15.11 -3.93
C SER A 47 11.01 -14.83 -4.87
N GLU A 48 11.47 -15.82 -5.63
CA GLU A 48 12.56 -15.67 -6.61
C GLU A 48 12.30 -14.56 -7.64
N VAL A 49 11.04 -14.39 -8.08
CA VAL A 49 10.69 -13.32 -9.03
C VAL A 49 10.75 -11.96 -8.34
N ARG A 50 10.21 -11.86 -7.12
CA ARG A 50 10.25 -10.62 -6.33
C ARG A 50 11.68 -10.17 -6.06
N GLU A 51 12.55 -11.09 -5.63
CA GLU A 51 13.97 -10.79 -5.38
C GLU A 51 14.70 -10.31 -6.65
N GLN A 52 14.39 -10.88 -7.81
CA GLN A 52 14.94 -10.43 -9.09
C GLN A 52 14.45 -9.02 -9.46
N ILE A 53 13.18 -8.72 -9.24
CA ILE A 53 12.62 -7.38 -9.48
C ILE A 53 13.21 -6.36 -8.51
N ASP A 54 13.28 -6.68 -7.22
CA ASP A 54 13.86 -5.82 -6.20
C ASP A 54 15.32 -5.47 -6.51
N ALA A 55 16.13 -6.46 -6.92
CA ALA A 55 17.51 -6.23 -7.34
C ALA A 55 17.61 -5.28 -8.55
N LYS A 56 16.74 -5.47 -9.54
CA LYS A 56 16.71 -4.65 -10.76
C LYS A 56 16.24 -3.22 -10.50
N VAL A 57 15.26 -3.05 -9.62
CA VAL A 57 14.80 -1.72 -9.16
C VAL A 57 15.89 -1.03 -8.36
N GLY A 58 16.63 -1.78 -7.53
CA GLY A 58 17.83 -1.29 -6.85
C GLY A 58 18.88 -0.75 -7.83
N GLU A 59 19.22 -1.52 -8.87
CA GLU A 59 20.14 -1.08 -9.94
C GLU A 59 19.62 0.18 -10.63
N TRP A 60 18.34 0.23 -11.00
CA TRP A 60 17.75 1.42 -11.64
C TRP A 60 17.75 2.66 -10.74
N LYS A 61 17.60 2.48 -9.42
CA LYS A 61 17.74 3.56 -8.42
C LYS A 61 19.19 4.07 -8.38
N GLU A 62 20.17 3.16 -8.35
CA GLU A 62 21.60 3.52 -8.32
C GLU A 62 22.07 4.20 -9.61
N GLU A 63 21.57 3.76 -10.76
CA GLU A 63 21.87 4.35 -12.08
C GLU A 63 21.11 5.66 -12.36
N GLY A 64 20.16 6.05 -11.49
CA GLY A 64 19.31 7.22 -11.68
C GLY A 64 18.29 7.08 -12.83
N LYS A 65 17.93 5.85 -13.20
CA LYS A 65 16.92 5.55 -14.24
C LYS A 65 15.50 5.51 -13.67
N ALA A 66 15.35 5.29 -12.36
CA ALA A 66 14.06 5.25 -11.68
C ALA A 66 14.15 5.84 -10.27
N ASP A 67 13.06 6.48 -9.83
CA ASP A 67 12.88 6.95 -8.47
C ASP A 67 11.87 6.07 -7.73
N VAL A 68 12.21 5.67 -6.50
CA VAL A 68 11.29 4.91 -5.63
C VAL A 68 10.53 5.89 -4.74
N ILE A 69 9.21 5.92 -4.88
CA ILE A 69 8.33 6.80 -4.11
C ILE A 69 7.52 5.94 -3.13
N PRO A 70 7.71 6.08 -1.81
CA PRO A 70 6.90 5.39 -0.81
C PRO A 70 5.44 5.80 -0.93
N GLY A 71 4.56 4.80 -0.99
CA GLY A 71 3.10 4.99 -1.04
C GLY A 71 2.48 5.11 0.35
N VAL A 72 1.15 4.97 0.39
CA VAL A 72 0.37 4.85 1.62
C VAL A 72 -0.42 3.55 1.59
N LEU A 73 -0.31 2.76 2.66
CA LEU A 73 -1.14 1.57 2.87
C LEU A 73 -2.16 1.87 3.95
N PHE A 74 -3.44 1.88 3.59
CA PHE A 74 -4.54 2.05 4.54
C PHE A 74 -5.16 0.69 4.87
N ILE A 75 -5.23 0.38 6.17
CA ILE A 75 -5.87 -0.82 6.70
C ILE A 75 -7.03 -0.39 7.59
N ASP A 76 -8.24 -0.60 7.11
CA ASP A 76 -9.44 -0.42 7.92
C ASP A 76 -9.69 -1.64 8.82
N GLU A 77 -10.39 -1.43 9.93
CA GLU A 77 -10.74 -2.46 10.91
C GLU A 77 -9.55 -3.35 11.33
N VAL A 78 -8.39 -2.74 11.61
CA VAL A 78 -7.13 -3.47 11.85
C VAL A 78 -7.21 -4.51 12.97
N HIS A 79 -8.13 -4.33 13.92
CA HIS A 79 -8.41 -5.29 15.01
C HIS A 79 -8.92 -6.66 14.51
N MET A 80 -9.23 -6.78 13.22
CA MET A 80 -9.59 -8.04 12.56
C MET A 80 -8.38 -8.87 12.12
N LEU A 81 -7.17 -8.31 12.15
CA LEU A 81 -5.92 -9.02 11.89
C LEU A 81 -5.52 -9.91 13.08
N ASP A 82 -4.75 -10.96 12.80
CA ASP A 82 -4.15 -11.84 13.80
C ASP A 82 -2.70 -11.48 14.12
N ILE A 83 -2.16 -12.16 15.13
CA ILE A 83 -0.78 -11.94 15.59
C ILE A 83 0.28 -12.21 14.51
N GLU A 84 0.01 -13.11 13.57
CA GLU A 84 0.92 -13.42 12.46
C GLU A 84 0.98 -12.27 11.46
N CYS A 85 -0.19 -11.69 11.13
CA CYS A 85 -0.28 -10.49 10.29
C CYS A 85 0.47 -9.31 10.91
N PHE A 86 0.32 -9.08 12.22
CA PHE A 86 1.07 -8.01 12.90
C PHE A 86 2.57 -8.27 12.93
N SER A 87 2.99 -9.52 13.12
CA SER A 87 4.41 -9.90 13.06
C SER A 87 5.00 -9.66 11.67
N PHE A 88 4.23 -9.96 10.62
CA PHE A 88 4.61 -9.65 9.24
C PHE A 88 4.74 -8.14 9.01
N LEU A 89 3.72 -7.36 9.42
CA LEU A 89 3.73 -5.90 9.29
C LEU A 89 4.92 -5.27 10.02
N ASN A 90 5.25 -5.74 11.22
CA ASN A 90 6.37 -5.23 12.00
C ASN A 90 7.70 -5.39 11.25
N ARG A 91 7.92 -6.54 10.59
CA ARG A 91 9.11 -6.77 9.75
C ARG A 91 9.09 -5.96 8.45
N ALA A 92 7.93 -5.82 7.82
CA ALA A 92 7.78 -5.06 6.58
C ALA A 92 7.99 -3.55 6.80
N LEU A 93 7.63 -3.03 7.97
CA LEU A 93 7.83 -1.63 8.37
C LEU A 93 9.30 -1.27 8.64
N GLU A 94 10.19 -2.26 8.77
CA GLU A 94 11.63 -2.02 8.97
C GLU A 94 12.39 -1.80 7.66
N GLN A 95 11.75 -2.04 6.50
CA GLN A 95 12.36 -1.83 5.20
C GLN A 95 12.42 -0.34 4.84
N GLU A 96 13.51 0.11 4.19
CA GLU A 96 13.69 1.51 3.78
C GLU A 96 12.59 1.99 2.81
N THR A 97 12.12 1.10 1.95
CA THR A 97 11.09 1.36 0.93
C THR A 97 9.66 1.13 1.43
N SER A 98 9.48 0.92 2.74
CA SER A 98 8.17 0.65 3.31
C SER A 98 7.23 1.86 3.14
N PRO A 99 5.97 1.65 2.70
CA PRO A 99 5.00 2.73 2.60
C PRO A 99 4.60 3.25 3.99
N VAL A 100 4.02 4.44 4.04
CA VAL A 100 3.37 4.92 5.26
C VAL A 100 2.13 4.07 5.53
N VAL A 101 2.11 3.37 6.66
CA VAL A 101 0.96 2.55 7.05
C VAL A 101 0.01 3.34 7.95
N ILE A 102 -1.23 3.49 7.52
CA ILE A 102 -2.31 4.11 8.29
C ILE A 102 -3.30 3.00 8.66
N MET A 103 -3.57 2.87 9.96
CA MET A 103 -4.49 1.86 10.49
C MET A 103 -5.68 2.55 11.15
N ALA A 104 -6.88 2.03 10.89
CA ALA A 104 -8.11 2.47 11.54
C ALA A 104 -8.73 1.36 12.39
N THR A 105 -9.33 1.76 13.51
CA THR A 105 -10.02 0.85 14.42
C THR A 105 -11.15 1.57 15.13
N ASN A 106 -12.27 0.88 15.27
CA ASN A 106 -13.43 1.30 16.05
C ASN A 106 -13.50 0.61 17.42
N ARG A 107 -12.51 -0.23 17.77
CA ARG A 107 -12.46 -0.95 19.04
C ARG A 107 -11.48 -0.30 20.01
N GLY A 108 -11.93 -0.10 21.24
CA GLY A 108 -11.11 0.43 22.34
C GLY A 108 -10.18 -0.63 22.93
N ILE A 109 -10.74 -1.69 23.53
CA ILE A 109 -9.99 -2.83 24.09
C ILE A 109 -10.60 -4.11 23.52
N THR A 110 -9.79 -4.97 22.90
CA THR A 110 -10.24 -6.24 22.32
C THR A 110 -9.11 -7.28 22.38
N ASN A 111 -9.43 -8.55 22.20
CA ASN A 111 -8.43 -9.60 22.09
C ASN A 111 -7.64 -9.45 20.78
N ILE A 112 -6.34 -9.71 20.81
CA ILE A 112 -5.53 -9.90 19.60
C ILE A 112 -5.86 -11.29 19.05
N ARG A 113 -6.35 -11.36 17.81
CA ARG A 113 -6.76 -12.65 17.22
C ARG A 113 -5.58 -13.61 17.12
N GLY A 114 -5.84 -14.89 17.41
CA GLY A 114 -4.80 -15.91 17.54
C GLY A 114 -4.19 -15.99 18.95
N THR A 115 -4.63 -15.15 19.89
CA THR A 115 -4.15 -15.16 21.28
C THR A 115 -5.30 -14.96 22.28
N ASP A 116 -5.07 -15.25 23.55
CA ASP A 116 -6.00 -14.97 24.66
C ASP A 116 -5.75 -13.61 25.33
N TYR A 117 -4.82 -12.81 24.80
CA TYR A 117 -4.43 -11.52 25.39
C TYR A 117 -5.30 -10.38 24.86
N LYS A 118 -5.71 -9.49 25.78
CA LYS A 118 -6.39 -8.23 25.47
C LYS A 118 -5.38 -7.11 25.33
N SER A 119 -5.58 -6.26 24.33
CA SER A 119 -4.79 -5.05 24.14
C SER A 119 -5.66 -3.86 23.70
N PRO A 120 -5.17 -2.62 23.87
CA PRO A 120 -5.78 -1.47 23.23
C PRO A 120 -5.82 -1.69 21.72
N HIS A 121 -6.97 -1.39 21.12
CA HIS A 121 -7.20 -1.48 19.68
C HIS A 121 -7.06 -2.87 19.04
N GLY A 122 -6.78 -3.92 19.83
CA GLY A 122 -6.51 -5.27 19.30
C GLY A 122 -5.15 -5.40 18.62
N ILE A 123 -4.23 -4.49 18.92
CA ILE A 123 -2.88 -4.44 18.34
C ILE A 123 -1.87 -4.88 19.41
N PRO A 124 -0.83 -5.65 19.06
CA PRO A 124 0.28 -5.95 19.98
C PRO A 124 0.93 -4.69 20.55
N LEU A 125 1.27 -4.70 21.85
CA LEU A 125 1.80 -3.51 22.55
C LEU A 125 3.12 -3.01 21.94
N ASP A 126 3.96 -3.93 21.47
CA ASP A 126 5.22 -3.62 20.79
C ASP A 126 5.03 -2.82 19.50
N LEU A 127 3.97 -3.12 18.74
CA LEU A 127 3.64 -2.34 17.55
C LEU A 127 2.98 -1.02 17.93
N LEU A 128 2.09 -1.03 18.92
CA LEU A 128 1.37 0.15 19.40
C LEU A 128 2.31 1.22 19.95
N ASP A 129 3.38 0.82 20.66
CA ASP A 129 4.41 1.74 21.18
C ASP A 129 5.21 2.44 20.07
N ARG A 130 5.22 1.88 18.85
CA ARG A 130 5.88 2.47 17.67
C ARG A 130 4.92 3.37 16.86
N MET A 131 3.64 3.43 17.21
CA MET A 131 2.61 4.12 16.43
C MET A 131 2.24 5.49 17.01
N LEU A 132 1.90 6.43 16.12
CA LEU A 132 1.21 7.65 16.51
C LEU A 132 -0.30 7.41 16.50
N ILE A 133 -0.95 7.52 17.66
CA ILE A 133 -2.40 7.36 17.79
C ILE A 133 -3.08 8.73 17.62
N ILE A 134 -3.98 8.82 16.63
CA ILE A 134 -4.83 9.98 16.41
C ILE A 134 -6.27 9.60 16.77
N SER A 135 -6.80 10.17 17.85
CA SER A 135 -8.19 9.96 18.25
C SER A 135 -9.10 10.93 17.51
N THR A 136 -10.13 10.41 16.85
CA THR A 136 -11.21 11.22 16.28
C THR A 136 -12.25 11.53 17.34
N VAL A 137 -12.92 12.68 17.21
CA VAL A 137 -14.04 13.08 18.06
C VAL A 137 -15.34 12.93 17.29
N PRO A 138 -16.46 12.55 17.94
CA PRO A 138 -17.77 12.59 17.29
C PRO A 138 -18.08 13.99 16.77
N TYR A 139 -18.71 14.06 15.60
CA TYR A 139 -19.15 15.32 15.04
C TYR A 139 -20.15 16.04 15.96
N THR A 140 -20.10 17.37 15.95
CA THR A 140 -21.15 18.19 16.56
C THR A 140 -22.39 18.24 15.66
N GLU A 141 -23.57 18.56 16.21
CA GLU A 141 -24.82 18.69 15.44
C GLU A 141 -24.71 19.69 14.27
N LYS A 142 -23.85 20.71 14.39
CA LYS A 142 -23.61 21.71 13.35
C LYS A 142 -22.75 21.19 12.20
N GLU A 143 -21.85 20.25 12.47
CA GLU A 143 -20.95 19.64 11.48
C GLU A 143 -21.62 18.47 10.76
N GLY A 144 -22.43 17.67 11.48
CA GLY A 144 -23.13 16.51 10.94
C GLY A 144 -24.24 16.83 9.92
N LEU A 145 -24.58 18.12 9.75
CA LEU A 145 -25.57 18.60 8.78
C LEU A 145 -24.99 19.01 7.43
N ALA A 146 -23.67 18.95 7.24
CA ALA A 146 -23.09 19.12 5.91
C ALA A 146 -23.35 17.85 5.08
N PRO A 147 -24.21 17.91 4.04
CA PRO A 147 -24.36 16.78 3.14
C PRO A 147 -23.05 16.60 2.39
N VAL A 148 -22.41 15.45 2.59
CA VAL A 148 -21.36 14.99 1.70
C VAL A 148 -22.07 14.58 0.40
N TRP A 149 -22.03 15.47 -0.60
CA TRP A 149 -22.46 15.19 -1.96
C TRP A 149 -21.47 14.25 -2.65
#